data_AF-A0AA39FC44-F1
#
_entry.id   AF-A0AA39FC44-F1
#
_cell.length_a   1.000
_cell.length_b   1.000
_cell.length_c   1.000
_cell.angle_alpha   90.00
_cell.angle_beta   90.00
_cell.angle_gamma   90.00
#
_symmetry.space_group_name_H-M   'P 1'
#
loop_
_entity.id
_entity.type
_entity.pdbx_description
1 polymer ?
#
loop_
_entity_poly.entity_id
_entity_poly.type
_entity_poly.pdbx_seq_one_letter_code
_entity_poly.pdbx_strand_id
1 'polypeptide(L)'
;MADCLKEPALLVGEIDDDIDFTTPPLSGEDYIKRVVIEAQRCDDVVVVEIDKDKLKKQTYDIKTLAGCVKAPAELSPTLEWQQCQIADFSDVRLHIERLKIEREKSPGWKSTLITLPCIDDQIGWMDFCFGSKDREVNAHPPTLDVILSMNQPLIEQVLEYFVEEIEKKISVDIKLGQWLYSLLSVLELPLNPDICSCLRTLARACSKVRANLAISSTISDDDRTVATLNLFVCLVARYFRQLDLADP
;
A
#
# COMPACT_ATOMS: atom_id res chain seq x y z
N MET A 1 -6.48 32.59 18.85
CA MET A 1 -5.62 31.38 18.90
C MET A 1 -4.21 31.87 18.62
N ALA A 2 -3.33 31.87 19.63
CA ALA A 2 -1.93 32.18 19.40
C ALA A 2 -1.33 31.10 18.50
N ASP A 3 -0.60 31.50 17.47
CA ASP A 3 0.08 30.62 16.55
C ASP A 3 1.15 29.83 17.33
N CYS A 4 0.93 28.52 17.52
CA CYS A 4 1.84 27.66 18.32
C CYS A 4 3.22 27.48 17.68
N LEU A 5 3.45 28.07 16.51
CA LEU A 5 4.71 28.08 15.80
C LEU A 5 5.64 29.23 16.24
N LYS A 6 5.12 30.24 16.95
CA LYS A 6 5.90 31.39 17.43
C LYS A 6 5.44 31.78 18.83
N GLU A 7 6.05 31.16 19.85
CA GLU A 7 5.83 31.57 21.24
C GLU A 7 6.79 32.72 21.62
N PRO A 8 6.30 33.78 22.29
CA PRO A 8 7.16 34.85 22.79
C PRO A 8 8.17 34.31 23.81
N ALA A 9 9.46 34.33 23.46
CA ALA A 9 10.53 33.95 24.38
C ALA A 9 10.80 35.01 25.47
N LEU A 10 10.34 36.24 25.25
CA LEU A 10 10.53 37.37 26.14
C LEU A 10 9.18 38.00 26.45
N LEU A 11 8.99 38.40 27.71
CA LEU A 11 7.79 39.11 28.13
C LEU A 11 7.82 40.52 27.56
N VAL A 12 6.85 40.83 26.72
CA VAL A 12 6.59 42.19 26.26
C VAL A 12 5.58 42.78 27.24
N GLY A 13 6.00 43.75 28.05
CA GLY A 13 5.08 44.51 28.93
C GLY A 13 4.10 45.37 28.13
N GLU A 14 3.30 46.20 28.80
CA GLU A 14 2.34 47.08 28.12
C GLU A 14 3.04 48.04 27.14
N ILE A 15 2.57 48.07 25.89
CA ILE A 15 3.10 48.93 24.82
C ILE A 15 2.42 50.29 24.95
N ASP A 16 3.21 51.34 25.19
CA ASP A 16 2.74 52.72 25.26
C ASP A 16 2.83 53.35 23.86
N ASP A 17 1.83 54.12 23.46
CA ASP A 17 1.73 54.71 22.11
C ASP A 17 2.65 55.94 21.95
N ASP A 18 3.16 56.51 23.06
CA ASP A 18 3.98 57.74 23.09
C ASP A 18 5.52 57.50 23.05
N ILE A 19 5.97 56.32 22.60
CA ILE A 19 7.42 56.01 22.54
C ILE A 19 8.14 56.87 21.49
N ASP A 20 9.12 57.66 21.93
CA ASP A 20 10.00 58.45 21.06
C ASP A 20 11.05 57.55 20.36
N PHE A 21 10.86 57.35 19.06
CA PHE A 21 11.78 56.57 18.22
C PHE A 21 13.07 57.33 17.84
N THR A 22 13.19 58.62 18.16
CA THR A 22 14.36 59.44 17.79
C THR A 22 15.53 59.33 18.76
N THR A 23 15.27 58.89 19.99
CA THR A 23 16.28 58.63 21.02
C THR A 23 16.60 57.14 21.12
N PRO A 24 17.83 56.74 21.50
CA PRO A 24 18.16 55.33 21.68
C PRO A 24 17.38 54.71 22.85
N PRO A 25 17.09 53.40 22.81
CA PRO A 25 16.36 52.72 23.87
C PRO A 25 17.16 52.75 25.18
N LEU A 26 16.47 53.02 26.29
CA LEU A 26 17.10 53.16 27.61
C LEU A 26 17.17 51.82 28.38
N SER A 27 16.40 50.81 27.94
CA SER A 27 16.35 49.48 28.54
C SER A 27 16.06 48.38 27.51
N GLY A 28 16.28 47.11 27.89
CA GLY A 28 15.95 45.97 27.05
C GLY A 28 14.44 45.82 26.78
N GLU A 29 13.59 46.16 27.76
CA GLU A 29 12.13 46.14 27.60
C GLU A 29 11.67 47.25 26.62
N ASP A 30 12.21 48.46 26.75
CA ASP A 30 11.94 49.58 25.85
C ASP A 30 12.34 49.23 24.40
N TYR A 31 13.48 48.56 24.23
CA TYR A 31 13.90 48.05 22.93
C TYR A 31 12.91 47.04 22.33
N ILE A 32 12.47 46.03 23.11
CA ILE A 32 11.54 45.00 22.61
C ILE A 32 10.19 45.61 22.22
N LYS A 33 9.67 46.57 23.00
CA LYS A 33 8.42 47.28 22.66
C LYS A 33 8.53 48.03 21.34
N ARG A 34 9.64 48.74 21.12
CA ARG A 34 9.91 49.44 19.85
C ARG A 34 9.97 48.47 18.66
N VAL A 35 10.62 47.33 18.83
CA VAL A 35 10.70 46.28 17.79
C VAL A 35 9.32 45.70 17.48
N VAL A 36 8.46 45.51 18.49
CA VAL A 36 7.07 45.05 18.25
C VAL A 36 6.27 46.08 17.44
N ILE A 37 6.37 47.38 17.77
CA ILE A 37 5.71 48.45 17.01
C ILE A 37 6.28 48.56 15.59
N GLU A 38 7.60 48.46 15.43
CA GLU A 38 8.25 48.47 14.13
C GLU A 38 7.80 47.29 13.27
N ALA A 39 7.80 46.07 13.83
CA ALA A 39 7.33 44.87 13.15
C ALA A 39 5.84 44.96 12.77
N GLN A 40 4.99 45.59 13.59
CA GLN A 40 3.58 45.85 13.26
C GLN A 40 3.42 46.82 12.09
N ARG A 41 4.41 47.68 11.82
CA ARG A 41 4.43 48.59 10.66
C ARG A 41 4.96 47.91 9.39
N CYS A 42 5.65 46.79 9.53
CA CYS A 42 6.09 45.99 8.40
C CYS A 42 4.94 45.12 7.86
N ASP A 43 4.98 44.84 6.56
CA ASP A 43 4.07 43.85 5.96
C ASP A 43 4.43 42.46 6.49
N ASP A 44 3.42 41.70 6.93
CA ASP A 44 3.60 40.34 7.48
C ASP A 44 4.14 39.36 6.43
N VAL A 45 3.80 39.58 5.16
CA VAL A 45 4.29 38.80 4.02
C VAL A 45 4.67 39.74 2.88
N VAL A 46 5.91 39.66 2.44
CA VAL A 46 6.41 40.36 1.25
C VAL A 46 6.75 39.34 0.17
N VAL A 47 6.26 39.58 -1.04
CA VAL A 47 6.56 38.75 -2.22
C VAL A 47 7.42 39.55 -3.18
N VAL A 48 8.54 38.98 -3.60
CA VAL A 48 9.46 39.59 -4.56
C VAL A 48 9.42 38.79 -5.85
N GLU A 49 9.26 39.48 -6.98
CA GLU A 49 9.35 38.86 -8.29
C GLU A 49 10.81 38.57 -8.64
N ILE A 50 11.09 37.28 -8.89
CA ILE A 50 12.43 36.82 -9.28
C ILE A 50 12.44 36.60 -10.78
N ASP A 51 13.53 37.05 -11.40
CA ASP A 51 13.87 36.83 -12.79
C ASP A 51 14.02 35.31 -13.07
N LYS A 52 13.04 34.76 -13.78
CA LYS A 52 12.94 33.33 -14.05
C LYS A 52 14.02 32.82 -15.00
N ASP A 53 14.63 33.70 -15.80
CA ASP A 53 15.64 33.33 -16.78
C ASP A 53 16.98 32.97 -16.12
N LYS A 54 17.17 33.39 -14.86
CA LYS A 54 18.33 33.05 -14.03
C LYS A 54 18.17 31.74 -13.27
N LEU A 55 16.98 31.14 -13.30
CA LEU A 55 16.70 29.89 -12.59
C LEU A 55 17.17 28.69 -13.42
N LYS A 56 17.99 27.83 -12.82
CA LYS A 56 18.35 26.55 -13.41
C LYS A 56 17.12 25.63 -13.39
N LYS A 57 16.94 24.82 -14.44
CA LYS A 57 15.91 23.77 -14.46
C LYS A 57 16.15 22.80 -13.29
N GLN A 58 15.11 22.54 -12.52
CA GLN A 58 15.16 21.61 -11.39
C GLN A 58 15.48 20.20 -11.88
N THR A 59 16.44 19.54 -11.24
CA THR A 59 16.73 18.13 -11.50
C THR A 59 15.69 17.27 -10.80
N TYR A 60 15.01 16.42 -11.55
CA TYR A 60 14.11 15.40 -11.01
C TYR A 60 14.91 14.10 -10.85
N ASP A 61 15.07 13.62 -9.62
CA ASP A 61 15.67 12.29 -9.35
C ASP A 61 14.60 11.35 -8.80
N ILE A 62 13.65 10.98 -9.67
CA ILE A 62 12.58 10.05 -9.35
C ILE A 62 12.49 9.04 -10.47
N LYS A 63 12.79 7.77 -10.16
CA LYS A 63 12.45 6.64 -11.02
C LYS A 63 10.95 6.41 -10.89
N THR A 64 10.17 6.95 -11.82
CA THR A 64 8.74 6.68 -11.87
C THR A 64 8.53 5.19 -12.12
N LEU A 65 7.96 4.50 -11.14
CA LEU A 65 7.47 3.14 -11.36
C LEU A 65 6.29 3.22 -12.31
N ALA A 66 6.39 2.53 -13.45
CA ALA A 66 5.31 2.45 -14.41
C ALA A 66 4.06 1.82 -13.75
N GLY A 67 2.87 2.23 -14.20
CA GLY A 67 1.61 1.60 -13.81
C GLY A 67 1.46 0.19 -14.41
N CYS A 68 0.24 -0.36 -14.33
CA CYS A 68 -0.09 -1.62 -14.99
C CYS A 68 0.03 -1.49 -16.52
N VAL A 69 0.48 -2.57 -17.16
CA VAL A 69 0.41 -2.70 -18.63
C VAL A 69 -1.05 -2.82 -19.01
N LYS A 70 -1.51 -1.95 -19.92
CA LYS A 70 -2.91 -1.94 -20.37
C LYS A 70 -3.29 -3.30 -20.96
N ALA A 71 -4.45 -3.81 -20.53
CA ALA A 71 -5.03 -5.00 -21.14
C ALA A 71 -5.28 -4.76 -22.64
N PRO A 72 -4.96 -5.72 -23.51
CA PRO A 72 -5.52 -5.76 -24.86
C PRO A 72 -7.05 -5.77 -24.78
N ALA A 73 -7.72 -5.15 -25.76
CA ALA A 73 -9.17 -4.93 -25.71
C ALA A 73 -9.98 -6.21 -25.51
N GLU A 74 -9.51 -7.34 -26.04
CA GLU A 74 -10.17 -8.64 -25.97
C GLU A 74 -10.01 -9.35 -24.61
N LEU A 75 -9.01 -8.95 -23.81
CA LEU A 75 -8.68 -9.58 -22.52
C LEU A 75 -9.03 -8.68 -21.32
N SER A 76 -9.54 -7.47 -21.57
CA SER A 76 -9.90 -6.52 -20.52
C SER A 76 -11.22 -6.93 -19.86
N PRO A 77 -11.29 -6.97 -18.52
CA PRO A 77 -12.53 -7.28 -17.83
C PRO A 77 -13.52 -6.11 -17.92
N THR A 78 -14.81 -6.39 -18.11
CA THR A 78 -15.87 -5.36 -18.04
C THR A 78 -15.99 -4.77 -16.64
N LEU A 79 -16.44 -3.53 -16.53
CA LEU A 79 -16.68 -2.88 -15.23
C LEU A 79 -17.70 -3.63 -14.35
N GLU A 80 -18.76 -4.16 -14.95
CA GLU A 80 -19.78 -4.95 -14.25
C GLU A 80 -19.17 -6.20 -13.61
N TRP A 81 -18.36 -6.95 -14.38
CA TRP A 81 -17.62 -8.09 -13.85
C TRP A 81 -16.70 -7.69 -12.68
N GLN A 82 -15.95 -6.59 -12.83
CA GLN A 82 -15.07 -6.09 -11.76
C GLN A 82 -15.88 -5.78 -10.48
N GLN A 83 -17.03 -5.14 -10.60
CA GLN A 83 -17.91 -4.83 -9.47
C GLN A 83 -18.46 -6.09 -8.80
N CYS A 84 -18.88 -7.10 -9.57
CA CYS A 84 -19.30 -8.39 -9.03
C CYS A 84 -18.17 -9.06 -8.25
N GLN A 85 -16.95 -9.13 -8.80
CA GLN A 85 -15.82 -9.76 -8.11
C GLN A 85 -15.46 -9.05 -6.79
N ILE A 86 -15.57 -7.73 -6.74
CA ILE A 86 -15.33 -6.94 -5.52
C ILE A 86 -16.39 -7.26 -4.45
N ALA A 87 -17.67 -7.35 -4.86
CA ALA A 87 -18.76 -7.70 -3.97
C ALA A 87 -18.58 -9.13 -3.41
N ASP A 88 -18.35 -10.10 -4.29
CA ASP A 88 -18.11 -11.51 -3.91
C ASP A 88 -16.92 -11.64 -2.97
N PHE A 89 -15.81 -10.94 -3.26
CA PHE A 89 -14.63 -10.93 -2.40
C PHE A 89 -14.93 -10.33 -1.02
N SER A 90 -15.74 -9.27 -0.97
CA SER A 90 -16.19 -8.68 0.30
C SER A 90 -16.99 -9.69 1.12
N ASP A 91 -17.90 -10.45 0.49
CA ASP A 91 -18.70 -11.47 1.17
C ASP A 91 -17.84 -12.63 1.68
N VAL A 92 -16.84 -13.06 0.91
CA VAL A 92 -15.86 -14.06 1.34
C VAL A 92 -15.13 -13.60 2.59
N ARG A 93 -14.64 -12.34 2.60
CA ARG A 93 -13.93 -11.79 3.76
C ARG A 93 -14.82 -11.68 4.99
N LEU A 94 -16.07 -11.24 4.82
CA LEU A 94 -17.05 -11.19 5.90
C LEU A 94 -17.36 -12.59 6.45
N HIS A 95 -17.44 -13.59 5.58
CA HIS A 95 -17.67 -14.97 5.99
C HIS A 95 -16.49 -15.54 6.79
N ILE A 96 -15.26 -15.34 6.30
CA ILE A 96 -14.05 -15.79 6.99
C ILE A 96 -13.90 -15.11 8.35
N GLU A 97 -14.18 -13.81 8.44
CA GLU A 97 -14.14 -13.07 9.70
C GLU A 97 -15.13 -13.63 10.73
N ARG A 98 -16.35 -14.00 10.30
CA ARG A 98 -17.32 -14.67 11.18
C ARG A 98 -16.78 -16.00 11.70
N LEU A 99 -16.19 -16.82 10.83
CA LEU A 99 -15.60 -18.10 11.21
C LEU A 99 -14.43 -17.92 12.19
N LYS A 100 -13.60 -16.89 12.00
CA LYS A 100 -12.50 -16.54 12.91
C LYS A 100 -13.04 -16.21 14.31
N ILE A 101 -14.07 -15.37 14.40
CA ILE A 101 -14.71 -15.00 15.67
C ILE A 101 -15.35 -16.21 16.36
N GLU A 102 -16.02 -17.09 15.61
CA GLU A 102 -16.63 -18.32 16.14
C GLU A 102 -15.56 -19.31 16.67
N ARG A 103 -14.43 -19.41 15.96
CA ARG A 103 -13.26 -20.20 16.37
C ARG A 103 -12.70 -19.70 17.70
N GLU A 104 -12.49 -18.39 17.83
CA GLU A 104 -11.96 -17.77 19.05
C GLU A 104 -12.88 -17.94 20.27
N LYS A 105 -14.21 -17.96 20.04
CA LYS A 105 -15.22 -18.15 21.10
C LYS A 105 -15.37 -19.58 21.58
N SER A 106 -14.83 -20.57 20.86
CA SER A 106 -15.06 -22.00 21.13
C SER A 106 -13.96 -22.58 22.05
N PRO A 107 -14.23 -22.81 23.35
CA PRO A 107 -13.26 -23.33 24.31
C PRO A 107 -13.04 -24.83 24.06
N GLY A 108 -12.15 -25.17 23.13
CA GLY A 108 -11.90 -26.55 22.75
C GLY A 108 -11.38 -26.74 21.32
N TRP A 109 -11.33 -25.67 20.52
CA TRP A 109 -10.67 -25.73 19.23
C TRP A 109 -9.17 -25.98 19.43
N LYS A 110 -8.74 -27.21 19.16
CA LYS A 110 -7.33 -27.54 19.03
C LYS A 110 -6.94 -27.16 17.62
N SER A 111 -6.06 -26.18 17.47
CA SER A 111 -5.36 -25.97 16.20
C SER A 111 -4.89 -27.35 15.73
N THR A 112 -5.21 -27.74 14.50
CA THR A 112 -4.58 -28.93 13.96
C THR A 112 -3.06 -28.76 14.09
N LEU A 113 -2.37 -29.87 14.35
CA LEU A 113 -0.91 -29.92 14.53
C LEU A 113 -0.20 -29.67 13.19
N ILE A 114 -0.52 -28.56 12.52
CA ILE A 114 0.15 -28.12 11.31
C ILE A 114 1.35 -27.31 11.76
N THR A 115 2.54 -27.86 11.55
CA THR A 115 3.79 -27.14 11.77
C THR A 115 4.00 -26.21 10.58
N LEU A 116 3.73 -24.92 10.79
CA LEU A 116 4.01 -23.89 9.78
C LEU A 116 5.52 -23.62 9.71
N PRO A 117 6.07 -23.34 8.51
CA PRO A 117 7.45 -22.87 8.37
C PRO A 117 7.71 -21.56 9.14
N CYS A 118 9.00 -21.28 9.40
CA CYS A 118 9.40 -20.00 9.99
C CYS A 118 9.03 -18.83 9.07
N ILE A 119 8.78 -17.65 9.63
CA ILE A 119 8.47 -16.44 8.85
C ILE A 119 9.59 -16.10 7.84
N ASP A 120 10.84 -16.32 8.22
CA ASP A 120 12.02 -16.02 7.38
C ASP A 120 12.37 -17.15 6.38
N ASP A 121 11.63 -18.27 6.40
CA ASP A 121 11.93 -19.45 5.57
C ASP A 121 11.14 -19.44 4.25
N GLN A 122 11.54 -18.57 3.32
CA GLN A 122 10.92 -18.46 2.00
C GLN A 122 10.85 -19.82 1.27
N ILE A 123 11.92 -20.61 1.35
CA ILE A 123 12.00 -21.90 0.65
C ILE A 123 11.04 -22.91 1.29
N GLY A 124 11.00 -22.97 2.62
CA GLY A 124 10.07 -23.82 3.36
C GLY A 124 8.61 -23.47 3.06
N TRP A 125 8.27 -22.19 2.91
CA TRP A 125 6.93 -21.76 2.49
C TRP A 125 6.58 -22.21 1.08
N MET A 126 7.51 -22.09 0.13
CA MET A 126 7.30 -22.57 -1.23
C MET A 126 7.07 -24.10 -1.27
N ASP A 127 7.86 -24.86 -0.52
CA ASP A 127 7.67 -26.31 -0.42
C ASP A 127 6.38 -26.69 0.29
N PHE A 128 6.02 -25.98 1.36
CA PHE A 128 4.80 -26.23 2.11
C PHE A 128 3.56 -26.06 1.22
N CYS A 129 3.52 -24.97 0.44
CA CYS A 129 2.37 -24.62 -0.40
C CYS A 129 2.31 -25.41 -1.72
N PHE A 130 3.45 -25.67 -2.37
CA PHE A 130 3.50 -26.26 -3.71
C PHE A 130 4.03 -27.70 -3.77
N GLY A 131 4.62 -28.18 -2.68
CA GLY A 131 5.30 -29.47 -2.59
C GLY A 131 6.69 -29.42 -3.21
N SER A 132 7.56 -30.33 -2.77
CA SER A 132 8.90 -30.50 -3.32
C SER A 132 9.26 -31.96 -3.42
N LYS A 133 9.64 -32.39 -4.63
CA LYS A 133 10.08 -33.77 -4.88
C LYS A 133 11.45 -34.04 -4.26
N ASP A 134 12.33 -33.04 -4.24
CA ASP A 134 13.70 -33.18 -3.74
C ASP A 134 13.76 -33.32 -2.22
N ARG A 135 12.77 -32.75 -1.51
CA ARG A 135 12.66 -32.78 -0.04
C ARG A 135 11.52 -33.68 0.47
N GLU A 136 10.88 -34.43 -0.42
CA GLU A 136 9.75 -35.32 -0.11
C GLU A 136 8.60 -34.64 0.65
N VAL A 137 8.33 -33.36 0.34
CA VAL A 137 7.28 -32.56 0.97
C VAL A 137 6.04 -32.56 0.08
N ASN A 138 4.89 -32.94 0.65
CA ASN A 138 3.61 -32.85 -0.03
C ASN A 138 3.07 -31.41 -0.02
N ALA A 139 2.43 -31.03 -1.12
CA ALA A 139 1.78 -29.73 -1.23
C ALA A 139 0.57 -29.62 -0.31
N HIS A 140 0.46 -28.52 0.45
CA HIS A 140 -0.69 -28.21 1.27
C HIS A 140 -1.56 -27.15 0.57
N PRO A 141 -2.89 -27.36 0.45
CA PRO A 141 -3.79 -26.32 -0.03
C PRO A 141 -4.05 -25.25 1.05
N PRO A 142 -4.46 -24.03 0.67
CA PRO A 142 -4.80 -22.96 1.62
C PRO A 142 -6.15 -23.23 2.28
N THR A 143 -6.20 -24.18 3.21
CA THR A 143 -7.41 -24.46 3.99
C THR A 143 -7.66 -23.35 5.01
N LEU A 144 -8.92 -23.15 5.40
CA LEU A 144 -9.27 -22.16 6.42
C LEU A 144 -8.54 -22.42 7.75
N ASP A 145 -8.29 -23.67 8.10
CA ASP A 145 -7.59 -23.98 9.34
C ASP A 145 -6.13 -23.51 9.32
N VAL A 146 -5.44 -23.70 8.19
CA VAL A 146 -4.09 -23.17 7.96
C VAL A 146 -4.11 -21.64 7.96
N ILE A 147 -4.93 -21.03 7.12
CA ILE A 147 -4.96 -19.58 6.94
C ILE A 147 -5.33 -18.86 8.26
N LEU A 148 -6.32 -19.35 8.99
CA LEU A 148 -6.73 -18.78 10.28
C LEU A 148 -5.75 -19.09 11.43
N SER A 149 -4.73 -19.94 11.21
CA SER A 149 -3.64 -20.16 12.18
C SER A 149 -2.47 -19.20 11.98
N MET A 150 -2.43 -18.47 10.85
CA MET A 150 -1.40 -17.47 10.55
C MET A 150 -1.71 -16.15 11.25
N ASN A 151 -0.67 -15.47 11.74
CA ASN A 151 -0.79 -14.08 12.20
C ASN A 151 -0.56 -13.09 11.04
N GLN A 152 -0.90 -11.82 11.23
CA GLN A 152 -0.77 -10.82 10.16
C GLN A 152 0.66 -10.65 9.63
N PRO A 153 1.72 -10.54 10.46
CA PRO A 153 3.09 -10.46 9.94
C PRO A 153 3.47 -11.64 9.06
N LEU A 154 3.00 -12.84 9.39
CA LEU A 154 3.25 -14.03 8.58
C LEU A 154 2.47 -14.00 7.26
N ILE A 155 1.21 -13.59 7.27
CA ILE A 155 0.39 -13.43 6.05
C ILE A 155 1.07 -12.43 5.10
N GLU A 156 1.52 -11.29 5.64
CA GLU A 156 2.23 -10.24 4.94
C GLU A 156 3.53 -10.74 4.30
N GLN A 157 4.36 -11.45 5.07
CA GLN A 157 5.63 -11.99 4.59
C GLN A 157 5.45 -13.07 3.51
N VAL A 158 4.51 -13.99 3.70
CA VAL A 158 4.25 -15.06 2.74
C VAL A 158 3.66 -14.49 1.44
N LEU A 159 2.83 -13.45 1.55
CA LEU A 159 2.33 -12.72 0.38
C LEU A 159 3.49 -12.12 -0.42
N GLU A 160 4.46 -11.47 0.23
CA GLU A 160 5.65 -10.93 -0.42
C GLU A 160 6.45 -12.02 -1.14
N TYR A 161 6.70 -13.16 -0.50
CA TYR A 161 7.38 -14.30 -1.14
C TYR A 161 6.69 -14.77 -2.42
N PHE A 162 5.35 -14.81 -2.43
CA PHE A 162 4.60 -15.23 -3.62
C PHE A 162 4.62 -14.18 -4.72
N VAL A 163 4.58 -12.90 -4.37
CA VAL A 163 4.71 -11.81 -5.36
C VAL A 163 6.08 -11.84 -6.01
N GLU A 164 7.16 -12.02 -5.24
CA GLU A 164 8.51 -12.19 -5.79
C GLU A 164 8.61 -13.36 -6.76
N GLU A 165 7.98 -14.49 -6.43
CA GLU A 165 7.99 -15.69 -7.27
C GLU A 165 7.24 -15.49 -8.59
N ILE A 166 6.15 -14.71 -8.59
CA ILE A 166 5.43 -14.33 -9.81
C ILE A 166 6.29 -13.40 -10.67
N GLU A 167 6.98 -12.46 -10.06
CA GLU A 167 7.90 -11.58 -10.80
C GLU A 167 9.05 -12.35 -11.45
N LYS A 168 9.62 -13.34 -10.74
CA LYS A 168 10.70 -14.18 -11.26
C LYS A 168 10.24 -15.11 -12.39
N LYS A 169 9.10 -15.78 -12.21
CA LYS A 169 8.60 -16.79 -13.17
C LYS A 169 7.78 -16.22 -14.32
N ILE A 170 7.25 -15.00 -14.16
CA ILE A 170 6.35 -14.34 -15.13
C ILE A 170 5.17 -15.28 -15.48
N SER A 171 4.61 -15.93 -14.46
CA SER A 171 3.48 -16.85 -14.59
C SER A 171 2.72 -16.96 -13.28
N VAL A 172 1.41 -17.20 -13.35
CA VAL A 172 0.59 -17.50 -12.17
C VAL A 172 0.00 -18.90 -12.35
N ASP A 173 0.52 -19.86 -11.60
CA ASP A 173 -0.08 -21.20 -11.51
C ASP A 173 -1.37 -21.13 -10.69
N ILE A 174 -2.32 -22.03 -10.97
CA ILE A 174 -3.61 -22.13 -10.29
C ILE A 174 -3.42 -22.29 -8.77
N LYS A 175 -2.48 -23.13 -8.35
CA LYS A 175 -2.18 -23.33 -6.93
C LYS A 175 -1.67 -22.06 -6.25
N LEU A 176 -0.80 -21.32 -6.94
CA LEU A 176 -0.26 -20.05 -6.47
C LEU A 176 -1.36 -18.99 -6.38
N GLY A 177 -2.24 -18.95 -7.39
CA GLY A 177 -3.43 -18.09 -7.38
C GLY A 177 -4.38 -18.40 -6.22
N GLN A 178 -4.64 -19.68 -5.92
CA GLN A 178 -5.45 -20.08 -4.76
C GLN A 178 -4.84 -19.57 -3.45
N TRP A 179 -3.54 -19.79 -3.25
CA TRP A 179 -2.83 -19.31 -2.07
C TRP A 179 -2.84 -17.78 -1.95
N LEU A 180 -2.55 -17.07 -3.04
CA LEU A 180 -2.63 -15.60 -3.07
C LEU A 180 -4.02 -15.10 -2.70
N TYR A 181 -5.06 -15.63 -3.34
CA TYR A 181 -6.44 -15.21 -3.08
C TYR A 181 -6.82 -15.46 -1.61
N SER A 182 -6.44 -16.61 -1.06
CA SER A 182 -6.65 -16.93 0.35
C SER A 182 -5.93 -15.96 1.28
N LEU A 183 -4.66 -15.61 1.02
CA LEU A 183 -3.93 -14.62 1.81
C LEU A 183 -4.57 -13.23 1.73
N LEU A 184 -4.94 -12.79 0.52
CA LEU A 184 -5.65 -11.52 0.32
C LEU A 184 -6.99 -11.50 1.08
N SER A 185 -7.67 -12.63 1.19
CA SER A 185 -8.95 -12.71 1.92
C SER A 185 -8.80 -12.51 3.44
N VAL A 186 -7.65 -12.80 4.02
CA VAL A 186 -7.40 -12.61 5.46
C VAL A 186 -6.45 -11.45 5.81
N LEU A 187 -5.94 -10.76 4.79
CA LEU A 187 -5.10 -9.58 4.95
C LEU A 187 -5.89 -8.45 5.61
N GLU A 188 -5.51 -8.04 6.82
CA GLU A 188 -6.25 -7.04 7.60
C GLU A 188 -6.11 -5.61 7.04
N LEU A 189 -7.08 -4.75 7.37
CA LEU A 189 -7.08 -3.32 7.04
C LEU A 189 -7.02 -2.50 8.34
N PRO A 190 -6.35 -1.33 8.36
CA PRO A 190 -5.70 -0.64 7.25
C PRO A 190 -4.38 -1.27 6.82
N LEU A 191 -4.08 -1.22 5.51
CA LEU A 191 -2.81 -1.70 4.97
C LEU A 191 -1.65 -0.80 5.38
N ASN A 192 -0.52 -1.40 5.71
CA ASN A 192 0.73 -0.67 5.86
C ASN A 192 1.31 -0.29 4.45
N PRO A 193 2.22 0.70 4.38
CA PRO A 193 2.79 1.15 3.11
C PRO A 193 3.55 0.07 2.33
N ASP A 194 4.22 -0.86 3.04
CA ASP A 194 5.02 -1.92 2.43
C ASP A 194 4.12 -2.93 1.72
N ILE A 195 3.00 -3.30 2.33
CA ILE A 195 1.99 -4.16 1.73
C ILE A 195 1.26 -3.46 0.59
N CYS A 196 1.03 -2.14 0.68
CA CYS A 196 0.56 -1.38 -0.47
C CYS A 196 1.54 -1.50 -1.64
N SER A 197 2.84 -1.35 -1.39
CA SER A 197 3.89 -1.53 -2.40
C SER A 197 3.88 -2.95 -2.99
N CYS A 198 3.81 -3.97 -2.13
CA CYS A 198 3.75 -5.39 -2.51
C CYS A 198 2.54 -5.70 -3.41
N LEU A 199 1.33 -5.26 -3.02
CA LEU A 199 0.11 -5.44 -3.83
C LEU A 199 0.21 -4.72 -5.18
N ARG A 200 0.80 -3.51 -5.21
CA ARG A 200 1.03 -2.80 -6.47
C ARG A 200 2.01 -3.56 -7.36
N THR A 201 3.03 -4.19 -6.78
CA THR A 201 3.96 -5.06 -7.50
C THR A 201 3.25 -6.29 -8.06
N LEU A 202 2.37 -6.93 -7.29
CA LEU A 202 1.51 -8.02 -7.77
C LEU A 202 0.68 -7.59 -8.99
N ALA A 203 -0.04 -6.47 -8.92
CA ALA A 203 -0.86 -5.99 -10.03
C ALA A 203 -0.02 -5.69 -11.29
N ARG A 204 1.15 -5.06 -11.13
CA ARG A 204 2.09 -4.85 -12.24
C ARG A 204 2.57 -6.17 -12.83
N ALA A 205 2.97 -7.13 -12.00
CA ALA A 205 3.40 -8.45 -12.44
C ALA A 205 2.28 -9.16 -13.21
N CYS A 206 1.07 -9.21 -12.67
CA CYS A 206 -0.09 -9.79 -13.34
C CYS A 206 -0.38 -9.12 -14.70
N SER A 207 -0.28 -7.80 -14.77
CA SER A 207 -0.49 -7.06 -16.03
C SER A 207 0.56 -7.40 -17.10
N LYS A 208 1.83 -7.62 -16.70
CA LYS A 208 2.91 -8.05 -17.60
C LYS A 208 2.68 -9.46 -18.11
N VAL A 209 2.31 -10.40 -17.23
CA VAL A 209 1.98 -11.79 -17.59
C VAL A 209 0.82 -11.80 -18.59
N ARG A 210 -0.25 -11.04 -18.31
CA ARG A 210 -1.43 -10.92 -19.18
C ARG A 210 -1.06 -10.37 -20.57
N ALA A 211 -0.20 -9.36 -20.63
CA ALA A 211 0.25 -8.79 -21.91
C ALA A 211 1.08 -9.78 -22.74
N ASN A 212 1.90 -10.62 -22.11
CA ASN A 212 2.68 -11.65 -22.80
C ASN A 212 1.80 -12.76 -23.38
N LEU A 213 0.74 -13.17 -22.67
CA LEU A 213 -0.19 -14.20 -23.16
C LEU A 213 -0.94 -13.75 -24.42
N ALA A 214 -1.30 -12.47 -24.51
CA ALA A 214 -1.96 -11.90 -25.68
C ALA A 214 -1.15 -12.05 -26.98
N ILE A 215 0.19 -12.06 -26.87
CA ILE A 215 1.10 -12.20 -28.01
C ILE A 215 1.18 -13.66 -28.50
N SER A 216 0.90 -14.64 -27.62
CA SER A 216 1.16 -16.07 -27.85
C SER A 216 -0.07 -16.91 -28.26
N SER A 217 -1.23 -16.28 -28.42
CA SER A 217 -2.56 -16.91 -28.57
C SER A 217 -2.62 -18.28 -29.30
N THR A 218 -2.88 -19.34 -28.51
CA THR A 218 -3.63 -20.55 -28.89
C THR A 218 -4.68 -20.86 -27.81
N ILE A 219 -5.88 -21.27 -28.23
CA ILE A 219 -7.18 -20.78 -27.69
C ILE A 219 -7.87 -21.77 -26.73
N SER A 220 -7.32 -22.15 -25.56
CA SER A 220 -8.18 -22.86 -24.56
C SER A 220 -7.80 -22.83 -23.09
N ASP A 221 -6.51 -22.91 -22.73
CA ASP A 221 -6.11 -22.84 -21.29
C ASP A 221 -5.79 -21.41 -20.83
N ASP A 222 -5.65 -20.47 -21.78
CA ASP A 222 -5.33 -19.07 -21.51
C ASP A 222 -6.47 -18.33 -20.79
N ASP A 223 -7.74 -18.70 -21.03
CA ASP A 223 -8.91 -17.96 -20.52
C ASP A 223 -8.99 -17.93 -18.98
N ARG A 224 -8.72 -19.07 -18.31
CA ARG A 224 -8.73 -19.15 -16.85
C ARG A 224 -7.58 -18.39 -16.22
N THR A 225 -6.42 -18.45 -16.85
CA THR A 225 -5.23 -17.71 -16.41
C THR A 225 -5.47 -16.21 -16.55
N VAL A 226 -6.00 -15.77 -17.69
CA VAL A 226 -6.38 -14.36 -17.92
C VAL A 226 -7.40 -13.89 -16.89
N ALA A 227 -8.47 -14.67 -16.64
CA ALA A 227 -9.45 -14.34 -15.62
C ALA A 227 -8.83 -14.20 -14.21
N THR A 228 -7.88 -15.08 -13.87
CA THR A 228 -7.14 -15.04 -12.61
C THR A 228 -6.28 -13.78 -12.50
N LEU A 229 -5.56 -13.41 -13.56
CA LEU A 229 -4.75 -12.20 -13.62
C LEU A 229 -5.62 -10.94 -13.51
N ASN A 230 -6.76 -10.92 -14.23
CA ASN A 230 -7.74 -9.84 -14.17
C ASN A 230 -8.33 -9.69 -12.76
N LEU A 231 -8.59 -10.79 -12.08
CA LEU A 231 -9.10 -10.81 -10.71
C LEU A 231 -8.11 -10.12 -9.76
N PHE A 232 -6.83 -10.49 -9.79
CA PHE A 232 -5.83 -9.88 -8.90
C PHE A 232 -5.63 -8.39 -9.17
N VAL A 233 -5.55 -7.97 -10.44
CA VAL A 233 -5.47 -6.54 -10.79
C VAL A 233 -6.72 -5.80 -10.27
N CYS A 234 -7.91 -6.37 -10.46
CA CYS A 234 -9.17 -5.80 -9.99
C CYS A 234 -9.21 -5.65 -8.46
N LEU A 235 -8.85 -6.70 -7.71
CA LEU A 235 -8.85 -6.67 -6.25
C LEU A 235 -7.84 -5.65 -5.72
N VAL A 236 -6.61 -5.64 -6.23
CA VAL A 236 -5.58 -4.66 -5.83
C VAL A 236 -6.06 -3.24 -6.12
N ALA A 237 -6.52 -2.99 -7.35
CA ALA A 237 -6.85 -1.64 -7.76
C ALA A 237 -8.11 -1.10 -7.09
N ARG A 238 -9.18 -1.90 -7.02
CA ARG A 238 -10.49 -1.43 -6.57
C ARG A 238 -10.83 -1.82 -5.13
N TYR A 239 -10.55 -3.06 -4.70
CA TYR A 239 -10.83 -3.47 -3.32
C TYR A 239 -9.83 -2.85 -2.33
N PHE A 240 -8.53 -2.97 -2.62
CA PHE A 240 -7.44 -2.38 -1.83
C PHE A 240 -7.09 -0.94 -2.22
N ARG A 241 -7.94 -0.31 -3.05
CA ARG A 241 -7.94 1.13 -3.40
C ARG A 241 -6.67 1.66 -4.09
N GLN A 242 -5.93 0.82 -4.80
CA GLN A 242 -4.83 1.24 -5.67
C GLN A 242 -5.37 1.67 -7.06
N LEU A 243 -6.26 2.66 -7.07
CA LEU A 243 -7.10 2.99 -8.24
C LEU A 243 -6.33 3.43 -9.49
N ASP A 244 -5.10 3.94 -9.33
CA ASP A 244 -4.22 4.30 -10.44
C ASP A 244 -3.76 3.09 -11.27
N LEU A 245 -3.95 1.86 -10.76
CA LEU A 245 -3.63 0.60 -11.43
C LEU A 245 -4.85 -0.09 -12.05
N ALA A 246 -6.04 0.49 -11.92
CA ALA A 246 -7.28 -0.14 -12.39
C ALA A 246 -7.32 -0.26 -13.91
N ASP A 247 -7.81 -1.40 -14.38
CA ASP A 247 -8.27 -1.51 -15.77
C ASP A 247 -9.52 -0.62 -15.97
N PRO A 248 -9.66 -0.02 -17.16
CA PRO A 248 -10.76 0.89 -17.50
C PRO A 248 -12.15 0.25 -17.36
#